data_AF-A0A0Q3EWD4-F1
#
_entry.id   AF-A0A0Q3EWD4-F1
#
_cell.length_a   1.000
_cell.length_b   1.000
_cell.length_c   1.000
_cell.angle_alpha   90.00
_cell.angle_beta   90.00
_cell.angle_gamma   90.00
#
_symmetry.space_group_name_H-M   'P 1'
#
loop_
_entity.id
_entity.type
_entity.pdbx_description
1 polymer ?
#
loop_
_entity_poly.entity_id
_entity_poly.type
_entity_poly.pdbx_seq_one_letter_code
_entity_poly.pdbx_strand_id
1 'polypeptide(L)'
;MPSAKAARLLCLLVAISCSSQRARAKIVDQREIDKKAVMYHCWKNIEKQMGDQFPKKDSPCCQTVARITDIRGICENTAVDLALISLAKLVHVTKVCGNPIPANSNCAG
;
A
#
# COMPACT_ATOMS: atom_id res chain seq x y z
N MET A 1 -32.39 27.61 21.55
CA MET A 1 -31.34 27.96 20.57
C MET A 1 -30.02 27.42 21.09
N PRO A 2 -29.25 26.64 20.31
CA PRO A 2 -27.94 26.19 20.76
C PRO A 2 -27.08 27.43 21.04
N SER A 3 -26.39 27.43 22.19
CA SER A 3 -25.43 28.48 22.52
C SER A 3 -24.41 28.64 21.38
N ALA A 4 -23.99 29.86 21.06
CA ALA A 4 -22.95 30.12 20.05
C ALA A 4 -21.68 29.28 20.28
N LYS A 5 -21.39 28.94 21.54
CA LYS A 5 -20.30 28.03 21.94
C LYS A 5 -20.54 26.59 21.48
N ALA A 6 -21.77 26.09 21.61
CA ALA A 6 -22.16 24.76 21.16
C ALA A 6 -22.17 24.65 19.63
N ALA A 7 -22.66 25.68 18.94
CA ALA A 7 -22.61 25.73 17.47
C ALA A 7 -21.15 25.72 16.96
N ARG A 8 -20.25 26.48 17.59
CA ARG A 8 -18.82 26.50 17.23
C ARG A 8 -18.14 25.15 17.45
N LEU A 9 -18.43 24.47 18.57
CA LEU A 9 -17.87 23.14 18.85
C LEU A 9 -18.34 22.12 17.81
N LEU A 10 -19.62 22.14 17.45
CA LEU A 10 -20.20 21.27 16.42
C LEU A 10 -19.57 21.53 15.05
N CYS A 11 -19.38 22.79 14.65
CA CYS A 11 -18.71 23.12 13.39
C CYS A 11 -17.26 22.61 13.34
N LEU A 12 -16.50 22.72 14.45
CA LEU A 12 -15.14 22.18 14.53
C LEU A 12 -15.13 20.65 14.40
N LEU A 13 -16.05 19.95 15.07
CA LEU A 13 -16.17 18.49 14.97
C LEU A 13 -16.49 18.04 13.54
N VAL A 14 -17.41 18.72 12.86
CA VAL A 14 -17.75 18.44 11.45
C VAL A 14 -16.56 18.68 10.54
N ALA A 15 -15.81 19.78 10.72
CA ALA A 15 -14.62 20.08 9.93
C ALA A 15 -13.51 19.04 10.13
N ILE A 16 -13.29 18.59 11.37
CA ILE A 16 -12.32 17.54 11.70
C ILE A 16 -12.73 16.21 11.06
N SER A 17 -14.01 15.82 11.19
CA SER A 17 -14.53 14.60 10.58
C SER A 17 -14.42 14.61 9.05
N CYS A 18 -14.73 15.74 8.40
CA CYS A 18 -14.61 15.84 6.95
C CYS A 18 -13.14 15.77 6.49
N SER A 19 -12.23 16.40 7.24
CA SER A 19 -10.80 16.39 6.95
C SER A 19 -10.19 14.99 7.11
N SER A 20 -10.58 14.26 8.17
CA SER A 20 -10.09 12.90 8.42
C SER A 20 -10.56 11.90 7.37
N GLN A 21 -11.83 12.02 6.93
CA GLN A 21 -12.37 11.21 5.84
C GLN A 21 -11.62 11.45 4.52
N ARG A 22 -11.36 12.71 4.17
CA ARG A 22 -10.60 13.05 2.95
C ARG A 22 -9.16 12.54 3.01
N ALA A 23 -8.50 12.70 4.16
CA ALA A 23 -7.16 12.17 4.36
C ALA A 23 -7.13 10.64 4.21
N ARG A 24 -8.12 9.94 4.78
CA ARG A 24 -8.26 8.49 4.65
C ARG A 24 -8.49 8.07 3.19
N ALA A 25 -9.38 8.76 2.47
CA ALA A 25 -9.63 8.47 1.04
C ALA A 25 -8.34 8.58 0.22
N LYS A 26 -7.56 9.65 0.41
CA LYS A 26 -6.26 9.81 -0.27
C LYS A 26 -5.27 8.68 0.03
N ILE A 27 -5.24 8.20 1.28
CA ILE A 27 -4.37 7.07 1.65
C ILE A 27 -4.82 5.80 0.92
N VAL A 28 -6.12 5.51 0.88
CA VAL A 28 -6.66 4.33 0.18
C VAL A 28 -6.35 4.41 -1.31
N ASP A 29 -6.59 5.56 -1.95
CA ASP A 29 -6.30 5.77 -3.37
C ASP A 29 -4.80 5.55 -3.65
N GLN A 30 -3.92 6.08 -2.80
CA GLN A 30 -2.48 5.94 -2.97
C GLN A 30 -2.02 4.47 -2.80
N ARG A 31 -2.57 3.74 -1.83
CA ARG A 31 -2.26 2.31 -1.64
C ARG A 31 -2.62 1.48 -2.87
N GLU A 32 -3.76 1.77 -3.50
CA GLU A 32 -4.18 1.07 -4.71
C GLU A 32 -3.24 1.38 -5.90
N ILE A 33 -2.84 2.65 -6.04
CA ILE A 33 -1.85 3.07 -7.05
C ILE A 33 -0.52 2.35 -6.83
N ASP A 34 -0.01 2.35 -5.60
CA ASP A 34 1.26 1.72 -5.24
C ASP A 34 1.21 0.20 -5.50
N LYS A 35 0.10 -0.47 -5.14
CA LYS A 35 -0.12 -1.89 -5.43
C LYS A 35 -0.05 -2.17 -6.93
N LYS A 36 -0.80 -1.41 -7.75
CA LYS A 36 -0.81 -1.58 -9.21
C LYS A 36 0.58 -1.34 -9.82
N ALA A 37 1.30 -0.34 -9.33
CA ALA A 37 2.66 -0.05 -9.78
C ALA A 37 3.62 -1.20 -9.48
N VAL A 38 3.53 -1.79 -8.28
CA VAL A 38 4.32 -2.99 -7.92
C VAL A 38 3.94 -4.18 -8.79
N MET A 39 2.65 -4.44 -8.97
CA MET A 39 2.19 -5.55 -9.82
C MET A 39 2.71 -5.41 -11.27
N TYR A 40 2.75 -4.19 -11.79
CA TYR A 40 3.26 -3.92 -13.14
C TYR A 40 4.79 -4.04 -13.23
N HIS A 41 5.53 -3.31 -12.39
CA HIS A 41 6.98 -3.23 -12.53
C HIS A 41 7.73 -4.44 -11.96
N CYS A 42 7.16 -5.11 -10.96
CA CYS A 42 7.74 -6.27 -10.31
C CYS A 42 7.14 -7.60 -10.78
N TRP A 43 6.25 -7.59 -11.78
CA TRP A 43 5.50 -8.77 -12.24
C TRP A 43 6.37 -10.04 -12.31
N LYS A 44 7.48 -9.97 -13.05
CA LYS A 44 8.40 -11.10 -13.29
C LYS A 44 9.05 -11.64 -12.02
N ASN A 45 9.11 -10.84 -10.95
CA ASN A 45 9.72 -11.20 -9.68
C ASN A 45 8.70 -11.72 -8.66
N ILE A 46 7.42 -11.40 -8.81
CA ILE A 46 6.37 -11.76 -7.85
C ILE A 46 5.38 -12.79 -8.38
N GLU A 47 5.30 -12.99 -9.69
CA GLU A 47 4.45 -13.99 -10.31
C GLU A 47 4.78 -15.41 -9.80
N LYS A 48 3.75 -16.22 -9.57
CA LYS A 48 3.91 -17.59 -9.05
C LYS A 48 4.73 -18.50 -9.98
N GLN A 49 4.48 -18.44 -11.29
CA GLN A 49 4.99 -19.44 -12.24
C GLN A 49 6.41 -19.14 -12.74
N MET A 50 6.90 -17.92 -12.52
CA MET A 50 8.28 -17.57 -12.87
C MET A 50 9.26 -18.15 -11.84
N GLY A 51 10.51 -18.38 -12.25
CA GLY A 51 11.58 -18.79 -11.31
C GLY A 51 11.88 -17.72 -10.26
N ASP A 52 12.74 -18.05 -9.30
CA ASP A 52 13.19 -17.11 -8.27
C ASP A 52 14.24 -16.15 -8.88
N GLN A 53 13.74 -15.10 -9.52
CA GLN A 53 14.55 -14.00 -10.00
C GLN A 53 14.37 -12.81 -9.07
N PHE A 54 15.47 -12.34 -8.51
CA PHE A 54 15.46 -11.11 -7.74
C PHE A 54 15.61 -9.90 -8.66
N PRO A 55 14.91 -8.79 -8.38
CA PRO A 55 15.09 -7.58 -9.14
C PRO A 55 16.51 -7.03 -8.90
N LYS A 56 17.12 -6.47 -9.96
CA LYS A 56 18.33 -5.65 -9.80
C LYS A 56 17.98 -4.42 -8.96
N LYS A 57 18.90 -3.97 -8.11
CA LYS A 57 18.66 -2.80 -7.22
C LYS A 57 18.20 -1.55 -7.97
N ASP A 58 18.73 -1.30 -9.16
CA ASP A 58 18.38 -0.13 -9.95
C ASP A 58 17.23 -0.37 -10.94
N SER A 59 16.56 -1.53 -10.86
CA SER A 59 15.44 -1.86 -11.74
C SER A 59 14.20 -0.98 -11.46
N PRO A 60 13.29 -0.83 -12.44
CA PRO A 60 12.02 -0.14 -12.23
C PRO A 60 11.21 -0.70 -11.05
N CYS A 61 11.29 -2.02 -10.82
CA CYS A 61 10.67 -2.66 -9.66
C CYS A 61 11.19 -2.07 -8.34
N CYS A 62 12.51 -2.07 -8.13
CA CYS A 62 13.08 -1.57 -6.88
C CYS A 62 12.95 -0.06 -6.73
N GLN A 63 13.02 0.71 -7.82
CA GLN A 63 12.74 2.14 -7.77
C GLN A 63 11.30 2.44 -7.35
N THR A 64 10.34 1.63 -7.80
CA THR A 64 8.93 1.73 -7.39
C THR A 64 8.79 1.41 -5.91
N VAL A 65 9.30 0.25 -5.48
CA VAL A 65 9.23 -0.20 -4.09
C VAL A 65 9.87 0.81 -3.12
N ALA A 66 11.01 1.39 -3.48
CA ALA A 66 11.72 2.35 -2.64
C ALA A 66 10.95 3.68 -2.44
N ARG A 67 10.03 4.03 -3.35
CA ARG A 67 9.25 5.28 -3.27
C ARG A 67 7.94 5.13 -2.49
N ILE A 68 7.53 3.91 -2.18
CA ILE A 68 6.25 3.65 -1.48
C ILE A 68 6.37 4.08 -0.02
N THR A 69 5.49 4.99 0.39
CA THR A 69 5.46 5.51 1.76
C THR A 69 4.77 4.55 2.72
N ASP A 70 3.68 3.91 2.29
CA ASP A 70 2.93 2.95 3.09
C ASP A 70 2.97 1.56 2.46
N ILE A 71 4.12 0.89 2.63
CA ILE A 71 4.40 -0.42 1.99
C ILE A 71 3.38 -1.51 2.37
N ARG A 72 2.66 -1.33 3.48
CA ARG A 72 1.58 -2.25 3.89
C ARG A 72 0.43 -2.30 2.89
N GLY A 73 0.18 -1.22 2.14
CA GLY A 73 -0.92 -1.14 1.19
C GLY A 73 -0.83 -2.17 0.06
N ILE A 74 0.37 -2.58 -0.32
CA ILE A 74 0.57 -3.58 -1.37
C ILE A 74 0.15 -5.00 -0.92
N CYS A 75 -0.14 -5.18 0.37
CA CYS A 75 -0.68 -6.41 0.94
C CYS A 75 -2.19 -6.55 0.79
N GLU A 76 -2.90 -5.49 0.38
CA GLU A 76 -4.36 -5.49 0.16
C GLU A 76 -4.70 -6.18 -1.18
N ASN A 77 -4.39 -7.47 -1.25
CA ASN A 77 -4.54 -8.33 -2.42
C ASN A 77 -5.93 -8.98 -2.44
N THR A 78 -6.56 -8.94 -3.61
CA THR A 78 -7.82 -9.66 -3.86
C THR A 78 -7.56 -11.14 -4.10
N ALA A 79 -8.61 -11.97 -4.11
CA ALA A 79 -8.49 -13.38 -4.49
C ALA A 79 -7.90 -13.55 -5.91
N VAL A 80 -8.20 -12.61 -6.82
CA VAL A 80 -7.65 -12.59 -8.19
C VAL A 80 -6.15 -12.29 -8.17
N ASP A 81 -5.72 -11.31 -7.39
CA ASP A 81 -4.29 -10.99 -7.24
C ASP A 81 -3.54 -12.22 -6.69
N LEU A 82 -4.08 -12.83 -5.63
CA LEU A 82 -3.50 -14.02 -4.99
C LEU A 82 -3.48 -15.26 -5.89
N ALA A 83 -4.29 -15.32 -6.95
CA ALA A 83 -4.19 -16.38 -7.95
C ALA A 83 -2.92 -16.24 -8.81
N LEU A 84 -2.43 -15.03 -9.00
CA LEU A 84 -1.34 -14.69 -9.93
C LEU A 84 0.01 -14.52 -9.25
N ILE A 85 0.04 -13.89 -8.07
CA ILE A 85 1.28 -13.53 -7.38
C ILE A 85 1.58 -14.42 -6.16
N SER A 86 2.86 -14.55 -5.84
CA SER A 86 3.34 -15.16 -4.60
C SER A 86 3.61 -14.07 -3.56
N LEU A 87 2.90 -14.10 -2.44
CA LEU A 87 3.16 -13.20 -1.31
C LEU A 87 4.57 -13.37 -0.75
N ALA A 88 5.09 -14.60 -0.71
CA ALA A 88 6.46 -14.86 -0.27
C ALA A 88 7.48 -14.14 -1.16
N LYS A 89 7.27 -14.17 -2.49
CA LYS A 89 8.12 -13.44 -3.43
C LYS A 89 7.97 -11.94 -3.28
N LEU A 90 6.74 -11.44 -3.10
CA LEU A 90 6.48 -10.02 -2.85
C LEU A 90 7.26 -9.53 -1.61
N VAL A 91 7.15 -10.24 -0.49
CA VAL A 91 7.89 -9.96 0.74
C VAL A 91 9.39 -9.95 0.48
N HIS A 92 9.90 -10.94 -0.26
CA HIS A 92 11.32 -11.00 -0.57
C HIS A 92 11.79 -9.83 -1.45
N VAL A 93 11.03 -9.48 -2.48
CA VAL A 93 11.28 -8.33 -3.36
C VAL A 93 11.38 -7.05 -2.54
N THR A 94 10.43 -6.81 -1.62
CA THR A 94 10.45 -5.60 -0.80
C THR A 94 11.69 -5.49 0.08
N LYS A 95 12.15 -6.62 0.62
CA LYS A 95 13.38 -6.71 1.41
C LYS A 95 14.63 -6.40 0.56
N VAL A 96 14.73 -6.98 -0.63
CA VAL A 96 15.86 -6.77 -1.56
C VAL A 96 15.94 -5.32 -2.04
N CYS A 97 14.78 -4.71 -2.30
CA CYS A 97 14.69 -3.32 -2.75
C CYS A 97 14.79 -2.29 -1.61
N GLY A 98 15.00 -2.71 -0.36
CA GLY A 98 15.30 -1.82 0.76
C GLY A 98 14.08 -1.17 1.43
N ASN A 99 12.87 -1.66 1.18
CA ASN A 99 11.65 -1.19 1.84
C ASN A 99 10.83 -2.38 2.36
N PRO A 100 11.33 -3.12 3.39
CA PRO A 100 10.73 -4.37 3.81
C PRO A 100 9.32 -4.17 4.41
N ILE A 101 8.42 -5.11 4.09
CA ILE A 101 7.09 -5.13 4.69
C ILE A 101 7.19 -5.41 6.20
N PRO A 102 6.50 -4.62 7.06
CA PRO A 102 6.45 -4.86 8.50
C PRO A 102 5.83 -6.22 8.85
N ALA A 103 6.35 -6.87 9.90
CA ALA A 103 5.94 -8.23 10.30
C ALA A 103 4.45 -8.39 10.64
N ASN A 104 3.75 -7.31 11.00
CA ASN A 104 2.33 -7.30 11.36
C ASN A 104 1.40 -6.94 10.18
N SER A 105 1.81 -7.26 8.95
CA SER A 105 1.06 -6.94 7.74
C SER A 105 0.37 -8.18 7.16
N ASN A 106 -0.75 -7.99 6.47
CA ASN A 106 -1.53 -9.04 5.80
C ASN A 106 -0.83 -9.72 4.60
N CYS A 107 0.46 -9.44 4.37
CA CYS A 107 1.28 -10.19 3.40
C CYS A 107 1.84 -11.49 3.98
N ALA A 108 1.74 -11.70 5.29
CA ALA A 108 1.97 -13.01 5.89
C ALA A 108 0.71 -13.85 5.67
N GLY A 109 0.85 -14.92 4.88
CA GLY A 109 -0.06 -16.06 5.00
C GLY A 109 0.15 -16.74 6.34
#